data_AF-A0A847XNX9-F1
#
_entry.id   AF-A0A847XNX9-F1
#
_cell.length_a   1.000
_cell.length_b   1.000
_cell.length_c   1.000
_cell.angle_alpha   90.00
_cell.angle_beta   90.00
_cell.angle_gamma   90.00
#
_symmetry.space_group_name_H-M   'P 1'
#
loop_
_entity.id
_entity.type
_entity.pdbx_description
1 polymer ?
#
loop_
_entity_poly.entity_id
_entity_poly.type
_entity_poly.pdbx_seq_one_letter_code
_entity_poly.pdbx_strand_id
1 'polypeptide(L)'
;MGTTTSIDDEWLELKNTTGQAIDLTGWKLKSQDGTPDITLLGTIPANGYFLLERTDDNSVLGITADQVYTGILGNSGENLELKTATNILIDSGGGVPWPAGDNTSKKTMSRGAGSSWYTSTPVNGTPKAPNS
;
A
#
# COMPACT_ATOMS: atom_id res chain seq x y z
N MET A 1 9.09 0.14 9.29
CA MET A 1 8.58 -0.62 8.14
C MET A 1 9.75 -1.38 7.52
N GLY A 2 9.65 -1.78 6.26
CA GLY A 2 10.63 -2.64 5.60
C GLY A 2 10.30 -4.13 5.72
N THR A 3 11.17 -4.95 5.17
CA THR A 3 11.12 -6.41 5.29
C THR A 3 12.12 -6.93 6.33
N THR A 4 12.24 -8.25 6.43
CA THR A 4 13.34 -8.92 7.13
C THR A 4 14.71 -8.74 6.46
N THR A 5 14.73 -8.33 5.19
CA THR A 5 15.97 -8.16 4.40
C THR A 5 16.53 -6.76 4.58
N SER A 6 15.69 -5.73 4.45
CA SER A 6 16.09 -4.33 4.62
C SER A 6 14.96 -3.48 5.17
N ILE A 7 15.32 -2.44 5.93
CA ILE A 7 14.37 -1.43 6.43
C ILE A 7 13.86 -0.52 5.32
N ASP A 8 14.60 -0.42 4.22
CA ASP A 8 14.23 0.38 3.05
C ASP A 8 13.29 -0.36 2.09
N ASP A 9 13.12 -1.68 2.27
CA ASP A 9 12.25 -2.53 1.46
C ASP A 9 10.77 -2.29 1.83
N GLU A 10 10.27 -1.11 1.48
CA GLU A 10 8.92 -0.69 1.77
C GLU A 10 8.01 -0.92 0.56
N TRP A 11 6.80 -1.39 0.84
CA TRP A 11 5.79 -1.60 -0.19
C TRP A 11 4.40 -1.21 0.32
N LEU A 12 3.56 -0.83 -0.64
CA LEU A 12 2.15 -0.51 -0.47
C LEU A 12 1.34 -1.35 -1.45
N GLU A 13 0.08 -1.62 -1.12
CA GLU A 13 -0.80 -2.33 -2.03
C GLU A 13 -2.20 -1.73 -2.02
N LEU A 14 -2.76 -1.55 -3.21
CA LEU A 14 -4.16 -1.20 -3.40
C LEU A 14 -4.94 -2.44 -3.78
N LYS A 15 -6.15 -2.57 -3.24
CA LYS A 15 -7.11 -3.60 -3.64
C LYS A 15 -8.29 -2.98 -4.34
N ASN A 16 -8.62 -3.49 -5.52
CA ASN A 16 -9.87 -3.16 -6.19
C ASN A 16 -10.97 -4.04 -5.62
N THR A 17 -11.94 -3.47 -4.91
CA THR A 17 -13.06 -4.22 -4.32
C THR A 17 -14.27 -4.29 -5.25
N THR A 18 -14.18 -3.72 -6.46
CA THR A 18 -15.26 -3.68 -7.43
C THR A 18 -15.21 -4.86 -8.40
N GLY A 19 -16.33 -5.09 -9.08
CA GLY A 19 -16.43 -6.12 -10.12
C GLY A 19 -15.89 -5.71 -11.50
N GLN A 20 -15.22 -4.55 -11.64
CA GLN A 20 -14.70 -4.04 -12.91
C GLN A 20 -13.26 -3.57 -12.75
N ALA A 21 -12.49 -3.56 -13.84
CA ALA A 21 -11.14 -2.99 -13.83
C ALA A 21 -11.19 -1.47 -13.63
N ILE A 22 -10.23 -0.92 -12.89
CA ILE A 22 -10.11 0.53 -12.63
C ILE A 22 -8.79 1.02 -13.23
N ASP A 23 -8.86 2.01 -14.11
CA ASP A 23 -7.69 2.73 -14.60
C ASP A 23 -7.25 3.76 -13.54
N LEU A 24 -6.04 3.58 -13.02
CA LEU A 24 -5.41 4.42 -12.01
C LEU A 24 -4.57 5.54 -12.64
N THR A 25 -4.50 5.62 -13.97
CA THR A 25 -3.65 6.60 -14.66
C THR A 25 -3.96 8.02 -14.20
N GLY A 26 -2.95 8.67 -13.60
CA GLY A 26 -3.03 10.02 -13.06
C GLY A 26 -3.67 10.13 -11.66
N TRP A 27 -4.17 9.04 -11.09
CA TRP A 27 -4.60 9.02 -9.69
C TRP A 27 -3.40 9.26 -8.76
N LYS A 28 -3.68 9.68 -7.53
CA LYS A 28 -2.66 9.94 -6.52
C LYS A 28 -2.87 9.09 -5.28
N LEU A 29 -1.81 8.46 -4.80
CA LEU A 29 -1.71 7.92 -3.43
C LEU A 29 -0.76 8.80 -2.65
N LYS A 30 -1.29 9.52 -1.65
CA LYS A 30 -0.57 10.58 -0.96
C LYS A 30 -0.73 10.52 0.55
N SER A 31 0.35 10.72 1.30
CA SER A 31 0.28 11.03 2.73
C SER A 31 -0.08 12.49 2.98
N GLN A 32 -0.86 12.71 4.05
CA GLN A 32 -1.23 14.06 4.51
C GLN A 32 -0.04 14.93 4.93
N ASP A 33 1.08 14.33 5.35
CA ASP A 33 2.30 15.07 5.69
C ASP A 33 3.14 15.47 4.46
N GLY A 34 2.74 15.02 3.27
CA GLY A 34 3.33 15.38 1.99
C GLY A 34 4.25 14.31 1.39
N THR A 35 4.62 13.25 2.11
CA THR A 35 5.39 12.12 1.57
C THR A 35 4.83 10.78 2.05
N PRO A 36 4.62 9.79 1.18
CA PRO A 36 4.83 9.84 -0.27
C PRO A 36 3.72 10.63 -0.99
N ASP A 37 4.01 11.13 -2.20
CA ASP A 37 3.02 11.72 -3.15
C ASP A 37 3.21 11.02 -4.49
N ILE A 38 2.52 9.89 -4.65
CA ILE A 38 2.70 8.95 -5.76
C ILE A 38 1.67 9.24 -6.83
N THR A 39 2.10 9.49 -8.06
CA THR A 39 1.20 9.48 -9.22
C THR A 39 1.13 8.05 -9.76
N LEU A 40 -0.06 7.46 -9.77
CA LEU A 40 -0.32 6.10 -10.19
C LEU A 40 -0.47 6.00 -11.71
N LEU A 41 -0.08 4.86 -12.26
CA LEU A 41 -0.18 4.52 -13.68
C LEU A 41 -0.66 3.08 -13.84
N GLY A 42 -1.44 2.82 -14.89
CA GLY A 42 -1.91 1.49 -15.22
C GLY A 42 -3.27 1.14 -14.61
N THR A 43 -3.60 -0.15 -14.63
CA THR A 43 -4.95 -0.63 -14.36
C THR A 43 -4.93 -1.71 -13.30
N ILE A 44 -5.83 -1.62 -12.32
CA ILE A 44 -6.07 -2.68 -11.35
C ILE A 44 -7.28 -3.54 -11.80
N PRO A 45 -7.10 -4.85 -12.05
CA PRO A 45 -8.21 -5.73 -12.45
C PRO A 45 -9.33 -5.78 -11.41
N ALA A 46 -10.52 -6.23 -11.82
CA ALA A 46 -11.63 -6.50 -10.90
C ALA A 46 -11.19 -7.47 -9.79
N ASN A 47 -11.48 -7.15 -8.52
CA ASN A 47 -11.02 -7.92 -7.35
C ASN A 47 -9.49 -8.10 -7.23
N GLY A 48 -8.71 -7.37 -8.04
CA GLY A 48 -7.26 -7.48 -8.13
C GLY A 48 -6.52 -6.61 -7.11
N TYR A 49 -5.20 -6.74 -7.15
CA TYR A 49 -4.25 -5.99 -6.34
C TYR A 49 -3.32 -5.18 -7.24
N PHE A 50 -2.80 -4.07 -6.72
CA PHE A 50 -1.80 -3.24 -7.37
C PHE A 50 -0.68 -2.97 -6.37
N LEU A 51 0.45 -3.63 -6.58
CA LEU A 51 1.62 -3.63 -5.71
C LEU A 51 2.55 -2.47 -6.07
N LEU A 52 2.90 -1.66 -5.09
CA LEU A 52 3.87 -0.59 -5.21
C LEU A 52 5.09 -0.88 -4.34
N GLU A 53 6.28 -0.78 -4.91
CA GLU A 53 7.53 -0.94 -4.18
C GLU A 53 8.35 0.34 -4.18
N ARG A 54 9.00 0.62 -3.06
CA ARG A 54 9.81 1.82 -2.90
C ARG A 54 11.18 1.62 -3.54
N THR A 55 11.61 2.60 -4.33
CA THR A 55 12.92 2.74 -4.99
C THR A 55 13.30 1.71 -6.06
N ASP A 56 12.98 0.43 -5.88
CA ASP A 56 13.18 -0.63 -6.86
C ASP A 56 12.12 -1.75 -6.72
N ASP A 57 12.27 -2.83 -7.50
CA ASP A 57 11.38 -4.00 -7.53
C ASP A 57 12.00 -5.20 -6.79
N ASN A 58 12.60 -4.94 -5.62
CA ASN A 58 13.28 -5.95 -4.80
C ASN A 58 12.74 -6.06 -3.37
N SER A 59 11.75 -5.25 -2.99
CA SER A 59 11.12 -5.27 -1.67
C SER A 59 10.30 -6.53 -1.47
N VAL A 60 9.49 -6.94 -2.45
CA VAL A 60 8.74 -8.20 -2.39
C VAL A 60 9.41 -9.26 -3.26
N LEU A 61 10.24 -10.08 -2.64
CA LEU A 61 10.99 -11.12 -3.34
C LEU A 61 10.08 -12.09 -4.13
N GLY A 62 10.32 -12.17 -5.43
CA GLY A 62 9.65 -13.10 -6.33
C GLY A 62 8.28 -12.64 -6.84
N ILE A 63 7.86 -11.41 -6.52
CA ILE A 63 6.62 -10.82 -7.03
C ILE A 63 6.95 -9.47 -7.66
N THR A 64 6.76 -9.33 -8.97
CA THR A 64 6.96 -8.06 -9.66
C THR A 64 5.94 -7.01 -9.21
N ALA A 65 6.44 -5.85 -8.80
CA ALA A 65 5.67 -4.65 -8.53
C ALA A 65 4.94 -4.17 -9.79
N ASP A 66 3.72 -3.67 -9.60
CA ASP A 66 2.98 -3.02 -10.68
C ASP A 66 3.51 -1.60 -10.92
N GLN A 67 4.11 -0.97 -9.89
CA GLN A 67 4.78 0.32 -10.01
C GLN A 67 5.86 0.52 -8.95
N VAL A 68 7.01 1.07 -9.34
CA VAL A 68 8.02 1.57 -8.39
C VAL A 68 7.73 3.03 -8.05
N TYR A 69 7.84 3.39 -6.77
CA TYR A 69 7.63 4.76 -6.28
C TYR A 69 8.81 5.27 -5.45
N THR A 70 8.78 6.58 -5.18
CA THR A 70 9.73 7.24 -4.27
C THR A 70 8.99 8.02 -3.19
N GLY A 71 9.64 8.22 -2.05
CA GLY A 71 9.03 8.78 -0.84
C GLY A 71 9.05 7.74 0.27
N ILE A 72 9.28 8.20 1.49
CA ILE A 72 9.33 7.33 2.67
C ILE A 72 7.94 7.25 3.28
N LEU A 73 7.67 6.14 3.95
CA LEU A 73 6.59 6.05 4.91
C LEU A 73 7.15 6.31 6.33
N GLY A 74 6.40 7.00 7.18
CA GLY A 74 6.72 7.24 8.58
C GLY A 74 6.48 6.02 9.46
N ASN A 75 7.49 5.58 10.22
CA ASN A 75 7.32 4.43 11.13
C ASN A 75 6.33 4.71 12.28
N SER A 76 6.05 5.98 12.56
CA SER A 76 5.11 6.41 13.60
C SER A 76 3.65 6.45 13.14
N GLY A 77 3.35 6.17 11.87
CA GLY A 77 2.01 6.32 11.32
C GLY A 77 1.92 7.38 10.22
N GLU A 78 1.01 7.17 9.27
CA GLU A 78 0.59 8.17 8.30
C GLU A 78 -0.90 8.04 7.98
N ASN A 79 -1.50 9.13 7.52
CA ASN A 79 -2.82 9.13 6.91
C ASN A 79 -2.65 9.22 5.38
N LEU A 80 -2.93 8.12 4.70
CA LEU A 80 -2.85 8.01 3.24
C LEU A 80 -4.21 8.33 2.61
N GLU A 81 -4.19 9.04 1.50
CA GLU A 81 -5.35 9.43 0.69
C GLU A 81 -5.16 8.93 -0.74
N LEU A 82 -6.16 8.20 -1.25
CA LEU A 82 -6.25 7.81 -2.65
C LEU A 82 -7.22 8.77 -3.36
N LYS A 83 -6.73 9.49 -4.37
CA LYS A 83 -7.49 10.49 -5.12
C LYS A 83 -7.46 10.19 -6.61
N THR A 84 -8.55 10.51 -7.31
CA THR A 84 -8.58 10.47 -8.77
C THR A 84 -7.64 11.51 -9.39
N ALA A 85 -7.41 11.42 -10.70
CA ALA A 85 -6.66 12.43 -11.46
C ALA A 85 -7.25 13.85 -11.39
N THR A 86 -8.53 13.98 -11.02
CA THR A 86 -9.23 15.25 -10.81
C THR A 86 -9.29 15.69 -9.34
N ASN A 87 -8.48 15.08 -8.47
CA ASN A 87 -8.40 15.34 -7.02
C ASN A 87 -9.67 14.97 -6.23
N ILE A 88 -10.51 14.08 -6.73
CA ILE A 88 -11.64 13.56 -5.96
C ILE A 88 -11.13 12.47 -5.01
N LEU A 89 -11.42 12.57 -3.72
CA LEU A 89 -11.08 11.54 -2.73
C LEU A 89 -11.90 10.28 -2.96
N ILE A 90 -11.22 9.15 -3.12
CA ILE A 90 -11.81 7.81 -3.29
C ILE A 90 -11.78 7.04 -1.98
N ASP A 91 -10.63 7.02 -1.31
CA ASP A 91 -10.47 6.37 -0.01
C ASP A 91 -9.36 7.05 0.80
N SER A 92 -9.38 6.79 2.10
CA SER A 92 -8.31 7.17 3.02
C SER A 92 -8.11 6.09 4.07
N GLY A 93 -6.87 5.90 4.51
CA GLY A 93 -6.52 4.88 5.49
C GLY A 93 -5.20 5.16 6.19
N GLY A 94 -4.79 4.23 7.05
CA GLY A 94 -3.67 4.44 7.96
C GLY A 94 -4.11 5.06 9.28
N GLY A 95 -3.17 5.73 9.94
CA GLY A 95 -3.37 6.37 11.24
C GLY A 95 -2.05 6.80 11.85
N VAL A 96 -2.13 7.71 12.83
CA VAL A 96 -1.01 8.12 13.68
C VAL A 96 -1.38 7.80 15.14
N PRO A 97 -0.97 6.65 15.71
CA PRO A 97 -0.10 5.64 15.12
C PRO A 97 -0.78 4.70 14.11
N TRP A 98 0.03 3.90 13.40
CA TRP A 98 -0.49 2.81 12.57
C TRP A 98 -1.43 1.91 13.39
N PRO A 99 -2.67 1.65 12.92
CA PRO A 99 -3.67 0.91 13.69
C PRO A 99 -3.39 -0.61 13.78
N ALA A 100 -2.54 -1.15 12.91
CA ALA A 100 -2.08 -2.53 12.96
C ALA A 100 -0.70 -2.65 12.27
N GLY A 101 -0.23 -3.89 12.07
CA GLY A 101 1.15 -4.17 11.66
C GLY A 101 2.10 -4.21 12.86
N ASP A 102 3.28 -4.79 12.65
CA ASP A 102 4.34 -4.83 13.64
C ASP A 102 5.70 -4.75 12.95
N ASN A 103 6.37 -3.61 13.16
CA ASN A 103 7.68 -3.35 12.58
C ASN A 103 8.80 -4.25 13.15
N THR A 104 8.64 -4.77 14.37
CA THR A 104 9.63 -5.63 15.02
C THR A 104 9.62 -7.01 14.38
N SER A 105 8.43 -7.59 14.23
CA SER A 105 8.25 -8.91 13.59
C SER A 105 8.06 -8.85 12.07
N LYS A 106 8.14 -7.65 11.49
CA LYS A 106 7.95 -7.37 10.05
C LYS A 106 6.61 -7.91 9.54
N LYS A 107 5.56 -7.79 10.35
CA LYS A 107 4.19 -8.12 9.97
C LYS A 107 3.50 -6.89 9.42
N THR A 108 2.77 -7.05 8.32
CA THR A 108 2.19 -5.93 7.60
C THR A 108 0.81 -5.59 8.14
N MET A 109 0.42 -4.34 7.94
CA MET A 109 -0.93 -3.86 8.22
C MET A 109 -1.81 -4.08 6.99
N SER A 110 -3.04 -4.51 7.19
CA SER A 110 -4.02 -4.60 6.11
C SER A 110 -5.41 -4.17 6.55
N ARG A 111 -6.20 -3.62 5.63
CA ARG A 111 -7.59 -3.22 5.87
C ARG A 111 -8.53 -4.37 5.50
N GLY A 112 -9.46 -4.70 6.39
CA GLY A 112 -10.58 -5.60 6.09
C GLY A 112 -11.91 -4.86 6.05
N ALA A 113 -13.00 -5.62 6.14
CA ALA A 113 -14.36 -5.06 6.07
C ALA A 113 -14.65 -4.08 7.23
N GLY A 114 -15.50 -3.08 6.97
CA GLY A 114 -15.99 -2.18 8.01
C GLY A 114 -14.94 -1.29 8.68
N SER A 115 -13.86 -0.93 7.96
CA SER A 115 -12.73 -0.14 8.47
C SER A 115 -11.88 -0.80 9.58
N SER A 116 -11.98 -2.13 9.73
CA SER A 116 -11.10 -2.87 10.63
C SER A 116 -9.70 -3.01 10.04
N TRP A 117 -8.68 -2.96 10.92
CA TRP A 117 -7.28 -3.13 10.56
C TRP A 117 -6.73 -4.41 11.20
N TYR A 118 -5.90 -5.13 10.46
CA TYR A 118 -5.35 -6.42 10.84
C TYR A 118 -3.83 -6.44 10.68
N THR A 119 -3.15 -7.12 11.59
CA THR A 119 -1.74 -7.47 11.48
C THR A 119 -1.62 -8.83 10.83
N SER A 120 -0.82 -8.94 9.77
CA SER A 120 -0.64 -10.19 9.03
C SER A 120 -0.19 -11.34 9.95
N THR A 121 -0.64 -12.56 9.64
CA THR A 121 -0.08 -13.76 10.27
C THR A 121 1.34 -14.07 9.76
N PRO A 122 1.63 -14.11 8.44
CA PRO A 122 2.98 -14.28 7.94
C PRO A 122 3.83 -13.01 8.11
N VAL A 123 5.13 -13.23 8.30
CA VAL A 123 6.15 -12.20 8.17
C VAL A 123 6.18 -11.71 6.72
N ASN A 124 6.37 -10.42 6.51
CA ASN A 124 6.29 -9.71 5.23
C ASN A 124 4.92 -9.76 4.54
N GLY A 125 3.85 -10.19 5.22
CA GLY A 125 2.48 -10.11 4.71
C GLY A 125 2.14 -11.11 3.60
N THR A 126 1.11 -10.78 2.82
CA THR A 126 0.58 -11.60 1.71
C THR A 126 0.40 -10.76 0.43
N PRO A 127 1.49 -10.19 -0.13
CA PRO A 127 1.41 -9.35 -1.32
C PRO A 127 0.77 -10.08 -2.52
N LYS A 128 -0.04 -9.35 -3.28
CA LYS A 128 -0.92 -9.81 -4.38
C LYS A 128 -1.87 -10.95 -4.02
N ALA A 129 -2.17 -11.13 -2.72
CA ALA A 129 -3.05 -12.19 -2.23
C ALA A 129 -4.01 -11.67 -1.14
N PRO A 130 -5.11 -12.39 -0.84
CA PRO A 130 -6.02 -12.01 0.23
C PRO A 130 -5.30 -11.81 1.57
N ASN A 131 -5.59 -10.66 2.19
CA ASN A 131 -5.16 -10.32 3.54
C ASN A 131 -5.55 -11.43 4.53
N SER A 132 -4.59 -11.81 5.39
CA SER A 132 -4.76 -12.82 6.45
C SER A 132 -5.29 -12.25 7.76
#